data_AF-A0A1S2QTN4-F1
#
_entry.id   AF-A0A1S2QTN4-F1
#
_cell.length_a   1.000
_cell.length_b   1.000
_cell.length_c   1.000
_cell.angle_alpha   90.00
_cell.angle_beta   90.00
_cell.angle_gamma   90.00
#
_symmetry.space_group_name_H-M   'P 1'
#
loop_
_entity.id
_entity.type
_entity.pdbx_description
1 polymer ?
#
loop_
_entity_poly.entity_id
_entity_poly.type
_entity_poly.pdbx_seq_one_letter_code
_entity_poly.pdbx_strand_id
1 'polypeptide(L)' 'MQKGLAKVMKLKVGFYFDGGKELSHVVEGEDTTQMITNIQKHKTYNMVKGNTHYVVDTEKASYFYVEEVQ' A
#
# COMPACT_ATOMS: atom_id res chain seq x y z
N MET A 1 -30.41 -8.36 0.79
CA MET A 1 -29.01 -8.65 1.16
C MET A 1 -28.42 -7.40 1.79
N GLN A 2 -28.27 -7.37 3.12
CA GLN A 2 -27.51 -6.32 3.78
C GLN A 2 -26.03 -6.52 3.37
N LYS A 3 -25.46 -5.56 2.64
CA LYS A 3 -24.01 -5.45 2.53
C LYS A 3 -23.51 -5.14 3.94
N GLY A 4 -22.90 -6.10 4.61
CA GLY A 4 -22.18 -5.84 5.86
C GLY A 4 -21.18 -4.72 5.60
N LEU A 5 -21.12 -3.72 6.48
CA LEU A 5 -20.09 -2.67 6.42
C LEU A 5 -18.73 -3.35 6.33
N ALA A 6 -18.02 -3.13 5.23
CA ALA A 6 -16.65 -3.61 5.10
C ALA A 6 -15.84 -3.03 6.26
N LYS A 7 -15.14 -3.88 7.01
CA LYS A 7 -14.33 -3.46 8.15
C LYS A 7 -13.14 -2.70 7.60
N VAL A 8 -13.12 -1.38 7.78
CA VAL A 8 -11.95 -0.55 7.45
C VAL A 8 -10.89 -0.75 8.53
N MET A 9 -9.68 -1.09 8.11
CA MET A 9 -8.50 -1.30 8.95
C MET A 9 -7.33 -0.43 8.48
N LYS A 10 -6.38 -0.17 9.38
CA LYS A 10 -5.16 0.55 9.04
C LYS A 10 -4.15 -0.44 8.48
N LEU A 11 -3.72 -0.20 7.25
CA LEU A 11 -2.69 -0.98 6.57
C LEU A 11 -1.46 -0.12 6.38
N LYS A 12 -0.28 -0.64 6.67
CA LYS A 12 0.97 0.00 6.26
C LYS A 12 1.43 -0.64 4.96
N VAL A 13 1.62 0.20 3.95
CA VAL A 13 2.17 -0.20 2.66
C VAL A 13 3.62 0.28 2.61
N GLY A 14 4.54 -0.63 2.30
CA GLY A 14 5.95 -0.33 2.18
C GLY A 14 6.55 -0.85 0.86
N PHE A 15 7.50 -0.09 0.32
CA PHE A 15 8.26 -0.40 -0.87
C PHE A 15 9.74 -0.38 -0.53
N TYR A 16 10.42 -1.48 -0.84
CA TYR A 16 11.87 -1.62 -0.66
C TYR A 16 12.56 -1.54 -2.01
N PHE A 17 13.61 -0.72 -2.08
CA PHE A 17 14.42 -0.51 -3.28
C PHE A 17 15.86 -0.90 -3.01
N ASP A 18 16.59 -1.18 -4.08
CA ASP A 18 18.02 -1.47 -4.03
C ASP A 18 18.80 -0.36 -3.30
N GLY A 19 19.83 -0.79 -2.57
CA GLY A 19 20.63 0.10 -1.72
C GLY A 19 20.01 0.39 -0.34
N GLY A 20 19.04 -0.42 0.11
CA GLY A 20 18.48 -0.33 1.47
C GLY A 20 17.49 0.81 1.67
N LYS A 21 16.94 1.36 0.58
CA LYS A 21 15.99 2.47 0.65
C LYS A 21 14.58 1.92 0.81
N GLU A 22 13.86 2.42 1.80
CA GLU A 22 12.46 2.07 2.05
C GLU A 22 11.58 3.32 2.01
N LEU A 23 10.39 3.19 1.41
CA LEU A 23 9.31 4.16 1.51
C LEU A 23 8.07 3.44 2.05
N SER A 24 7.45 4.02 3.07
CA SER A 24 6.19 3.50 3.60
C SER A 24 5.24 4.60 4.07
N HIS A 25 3.95 4.26 4.07
CA HIS A 25 2.88 5.07 4.64
C HIS A 25 1.75 4.17 5.18
N VAL A 26 0.87 4.76 5.97
CA VAL A 26 -0.33 4.09 6.49
C VAL A 26 -1.55 4.59 5.72
N VAL A 27 -2.41 3.66 5.33
CA VAL A 27 -3.66 3.89 4.62
C VAL A 27 -4.79 3.14 5.30
N GLU A 28 -6.01 3.59 5.05
CA GLU A 28 -7.20 2.82 5.35
C GLU A 28 -7.47 1.82 4.21
N GLY A 29 -7.74 0.57 4.55
CA GLY A 29 -8.05 -0.50 3.60
C GLY A 29 -8.96 -1.55 4.22
N GLU A 30 -9.53 -2.42 3.40
CA GLU A 30 -10.47 -3.46 3.85
C GLU A 30 -9.78 -4.79 4.13
N ASP A 31 -8.68 -5.06 3.42
CA ASP A 31 -7.97 -6.33 3.46
C ASP A 31 -6.55 -6.20 2.83
N THR A 32 -5.59 -6.95 3.37
CA THR A 32 -4.20 -6.96 2.89
C THR A 32 -4.09 -7.58 1.50
N THR A 33 -4.83 -8.65 1.20
CA THR A 33 -4.80 -9.34 -0.09
C THR A 33 -5.34 -8.44 -1.21
N GLN A 34 -6.42 -7.71 -0.94
CA GLN A 34 -6.99 -6.74 -1.86
C GLN A 34 -6.00 -5.60 -2.14
N MET A 35 -5.32 -5.07 -1.12
CA MET A 35 -4.30 -4.04 -1.30
C MET A 35 -3.13 -4.53 -2.15
N ILE A 36 -2.60 -5.72 -1.85
CA ILE A 36 -1.53 -6.37 -2.65
C ILE A 36 -1.97 -6.51 -4.11
N THR A 37 -3.17 -7.03 -4.34
CA THR A 37 -3.72 -7.21 -5.69
C THR A 37 -3.82 -5.88 -6.45
N ASN A 38 -4.23 -4.81 -5.77
CA ASN A 38 -4.32 -3.48 -6.37
C ASN A 38 -2.94 -2.93 -6.75
N ILE A 39 -1.93 -3.10 -5.89
CA ILE A 39 -0.54 -2.70 -6.18
C ILE A 39 0.00 -3.47 -7.39
N GLN A 40 -0.22 -4.79 -7.46
CA GLN A 40 0.27 -5.63 -8.56
C GLN A 40 -0.35 -5.31 -9.93
N LYS A 41 -1.61 -4.85 -9.94
CA LYS A 41 -2.31 -4.49 -11.19
C LYS A 41 -1.77 -3.21 -11.84
N HIS A 42 -0.97 -2.43 -11.12
CA HIS A 42 -0.53 -1.12 -11.57
C HIS A 42 0.99 -1.00 -11.53
N LYS A 43 1.56 -0.43 -12.60
CA LYS A 43 2.99 -0.10 -12.70
C LYS A 43 3.42 1.02 -11.74
N THR A 44 2.44 1.76 -11.22
CA THR A 44 2.68 2.88 -10.31
C THR A 44 1.68 2.84 -9.16
N TYR A 45 2.12 3.32 -8.00
CA TYR A 45 1.31 3.42 -6.80
C TYR A 45 1.30 4.87 -6.30
N ASN A 46 0.09 5.42 -6.11
CA ASN A 46 -0.08 6.76 -5.59
C ASN A 46 -0.03 6.72 -4.06
N MET A 47 0.96 7.39 -3.48
CA MET A 47 1.18 7.45 -2.05
C MET A 47 0.98 8.89 -1.58
N VAL A 48 0.20 9.08 -0.50
CA VAL A 48 0.11 10.36 0.21
C VAL A 48 0.76 10.20 1.57
N LYS A 49 1.68 11.11 1.91
CA LYS A 49 2.35 11.16 3.20
C LYS A 49 2.40 12.61 3.69
N GLY A 50 1.64 12.92 4.74
CA GLY A 50 1.39 14.30 5.15
C GLY A 50 0.58 15.04 4.08
N ASN A 51 1.08 16.19 3.61
CA ASN A 51 0.47 16.97 2.53
C ASN A 51 1.22 16.83 1.19
N THR A 52 1.99 15.77 1.02
CA THR A 52 2.79 15.53 -0.18
C THR A 52 2.29 14.29 -0.91
N HIS A 53 2.06 14.44 -2.22
CA HIS A 53 1.66 13.38 -3.13
C HIS A 53 2.89 12.81 -3.83
N TYR A 54 3.05 11.51 -3.77
CA TYR A 54 4.13 10.76 -4.40
C TYR A 54 3.56 9.74 -5.38
N VAL A 55 4.32 9.46 -6.42
CA VAL A 55 4.07 8.34 -7.33
C VAL A 55 5.25 7.39 -7.20
N VAL A 56 4.98 6.15 -6.80
CA VAL A 56 5.98 5.10 -6.62
C VAL A 56 5.94 4.21 -7.86
N ASP A 57 7.09 4.02 -8.51
CA ASP A 57 7.25 3.04 -9.59
C ASP A 57 7.40 1.64 -8.96
N THR A 58 6.35 0.82 -9.10
CA THR A 58 6.28 -0.49 -8.43
C THR A 58 7.15 -1.53 -9.11
N GLU A 59 7.51 -1.34 -10.38
CA GLU A 59 8.40 -2.24 -11.13
C GLU A 59 9.88 -2.07 -10.73
N LYS A 60 10.23 -0.94 -10.10
CA LYS A 60 11.59 -0.68 -9.59
C LYS A 60 11.81 -1.14 -8.14
N ALA A 61 10.74 -1.45 -7.42
CA ALA A 61 10.86 -1.97 -6.06
C ALA A 61 11.38 -3.42 -6.12
N SER A 62 12.37 -3.75 -5.30
CA SER A 62 12.85 -5.14 -5.15
C SER A 62 11.74 -6.01 -4.55
N TYR A 63 10.94 -5.43 -3.65
CA TYR A 63 9.67 -5.98 -3.18
C TYR A 63 8.81 -4.88 -2.55
N PHE A 64 7.53 -5.17 -2.36
CA PHE A 64 6.63 -4.36 -1.54
C PHE A 64 5.93 -5.26 -0.52
N TYR A 65 5.46 -4.67 0.57
CA TYR A 65 4.73 -5.37 1.62
C TYR A 65 3.50 -4.57 2.05
N VAL A 66 2.52 -5.30 2.58
CA VAL A 66 1.35 -4.73 3.24
C VAL A 66 1.20 -5.44 4.58
N GLU A 67 1.18 -4.68 5.67
CA GLU A 67 0.96 -5.20 7.02
C GLU A 67 -0.27 -4.55 7.67
N GLU A 68 -1.02 -5.31 8.47
CA GLU A 68 -2.08 -4.77 9.32
C GLU A 68 -1.45 -4.05 10.51
N VAL A 69 -1.87 -2.81 10.76
CA VAL A 69 -1.45 -2.03 11.92
C VAL A 69 -2.48 -2.21 13.02
N GLN A 70 -2.09 -2.91 14.10
CA GLN A 70 -2.91 -3.08 15.31
C GLN A 70 -2.98 -1.78 16.13
#